data_AF-A0A4V5NDT7-F1
#
_entry.id   AF-A0A4V5NDT7-F1
#
_cell.length_a   1.000
_cell.length_b   1.000
_cell.length_c   1.000
_cell.angle_alpha   90.00
_cell.angle_beta   90.00
_cell.angle_gamma   90.00
#
_symmetry.space_group_name_H-M   'P 1'
#
loop_
_entity.id
_entity.type
_entity.pdbx_description
1 polymer ?
#
loop_
_entity_poly.entity_id
_entity_poly.type
_entity_poly.pdbx_seq_one_letter_code
_entity_poly.pdbx_strand_id
1 'polypeptide(L)'
;MDALGGEKGVADPNGMRHDDSIKRRIRVPGRQNLAVIRSGQDWSNTTPSERKLYLETMHPVLIKGMTFLRDQGEEVGCFSCRFMDVLDPQTGNSPDTDKTFGLAYFDDLSSLEGWSKHHKTHLDIFGGFLKYAGELQGNVSLRLFHEVLVLEPEQQFFEYVGCHGKTGMLAAM
;
A
#
# COMPACT_ATOMS: atom_id res chain seq x y z
N MET A 1 7.46 35.23 6.37
CA MET A 1 6.07 35.39 6.81
C MET A 1 5.43 34.01 6.68
N ASP A 2 5.02 33.46 7.83
CA ASP A 2 3.95 32.49 8.05
C ASP A 2 4.10 32.01 9.50
N ALA A 3 3.70 32.87 10.42
CA ALA A 3 3.68 32.60 11.85
C ALA A 3 2.25 32.22 12.25
N LEU A 4 1.88 30.96 12.03
CA LEU A 4 0.69 30.37 12.65
C LEU A 4 1.16 29.55 13.85
N GLY A 5 0.99 30.10 15.05
CA GLY A 5 1.26 29.40 16.30
C GLY A 5 0.23 28.27 16.49
N GLY A 6 0.71 27.04 16.67
CA GLY A 6 -0.15 25.89 16.93
C GLY A 6 -0.80 25.95 18.32
N GLU A 7 -2.12 25.75 18.38
CA GLU A 7 -2.83 25.56 19.64
C GLU A 7 -2.47 24.19 20.25
N LYS A 8 -2.16 24.19 21.56
CA LYS A 8 -1.92 22.96 22.32
C LYS A 8 -3.27 22.33 22.68
N GLY A 9 -3.52 21.12 22.16
CA GLY A 9 -4.68 20.31 22.54
C GLY A 9 -4.62 19.89 24.02
N VAL A 10 -5.71 20.12 24.74
CA VAL A 10 -5.91 19.65 26.12
C VAL A 10 -6.33 18.18 26.08
N ALA A 11 -5.72 17.34 26.92
CA ALA A 11 -6.10 15.93 27.05
C ALA A 11 -7.38 15.79 27.90
N ASP A 12 -8.39 15.09 27.36
CA ASP A 12 -9.60 14.72 28.08
C ASP A 12 -9.34 13.44 28.93
N PRO A 13 -9.67 13.42 30.23
CA PRO A 13 -9.40 12.27 31.11
C PRO A 13 -10.31 11.06 30.88
N ASN A 14 -11.36 11.13 30.06
CA ASN A 14 -12.31 10.04 29.88
C ASN A 14 -12.20 9.35 28.52
N GLY A 15 -11.73 8.10 28.54
CA GLY A 15 -11.46 7.25 27.38
C GLY A 15 -12.67 6.92 26.51
N MET A 16 -12.97 7.82 25.58
CA MET A 16 -13.64 7.49 24.32
C MET A 16 -12.73 7.93 23.18
N ARG A 17 -12.18 6.98 22.40
CA ARG A 17 -11.43 7.23 21.16
C ARG A 17 -12.40 7.74 20.08
N HIS A 18 -12.96 8.93 20.27
CA HIS A 18 -13.73 9.60 19.22
C HIS A 18 -12.76 10.21 18.21
N ASP A 19 -13.12 10.07 16.93
CA ASP A 19 -12.46 10.49 15.69
C ASP A 19 -12.16 11.99 15.61
N ASP A 20 -11.35 12.49 16.53
CA ASP A 20 -10.99 13.91 16.64
C ASP A 20 -9.72 14.23 15.83
N SER A 21 -9.25 13.30 14.99
CA SER A 21 -8.22 13.58 14.00
C SER A 21 -8.73 14.43 12.84
N ILE A 22 -10.05 14.42 12.57
CA ILE A 22 -10.68 15.17 11.48
C ILE A 22 -10.57 16.70 11.64
N LYS A 23 -10.28 17.20 12.84
CA LYS A 23 -10.13 18.65 13.09
C LYS A 23 -8.70 19.06 13.46
N ARG A 24 -7.75 18.12 13.43
CA ARG A 24 -6.41 18.34 13.97
C ARG A 24 -5.33 18.11 12.92
N ARG A 25 -4.21 18.79 13.12
CA ARG A 25 -2.91 18.44 12.52
C ARG A 25 -2.21 17.47 13.45
N ILE A 26 -1.93 16.26 12.97
CA ILE A 26 -1.33 15.18 13.75
C ILE A 26 0.00 14.80 13.12
N ARG A 27 1.00 14.64 14.00
CA ARG A 27 2.33 14.13 13.67
C ARG A 27 2.48 12.73 14.21
N VAL A 28 2.72 11.75 13.34
CA VAL A 28 3.09 10.39 13.76
C VAL A 28 4.62 10.33 13.84
N PRO A 29 5.21 9.93 14.98
CA PRO A 29 6.66 9.78 15.09
C PRO A 29 7.16 8.66 14.16
N GLY A 30 8.39 8.81 13.67
CA GLY A 30 9.07 7.75 12.93
C GLY A 30 9.28 6.51 13.81
N ARG A 31 9.47 5.36 13.17
CA ARG A 31 9.62 4.05 13.83
C ARG A 31 10.90 3.37 13.39
N GLN A 32 11.55 2.68 14.31
CA GLN A 32 12.69 1.83 13.97
C GLN A 32 12.21 0.69 13.05
N ASN A 33 13.04 0.33 12.07
CA ASN A 33 12.84 -0.81 11.15
C ASN A 33 11.60 -0.77 10.26
N LEU A 34 10.88 0.36 10.20
CA LEU A 34 9.71 0.49 9.33
C LEU A 34 10.08 0.13 7.89
N ALA A 35 9.42 -0.90 7.35
CA ALA A 35 9.62 -1.36 5.99
C ALA A 35 8.50 -0.80 5.09
N VAL A 36 8.90 -0.14 4.01
CA VAL A 36 7.98 0.42 3.02
C VAL A 36 8.17 -0.34 1.72
N ILE A 37 7.10 -0.90 1.17
CA ILE A 37 7.13 -1.54 -0.16
C ILE A 37 6.22 -0.79 -1.12
N ARG A 38 6.74 -0.54 -2.32
CA ARG A 38 5.94 -0.22 -3.50
C ARG A 38 6.13 -1.33 -4.52
N SER A 39 5.06 -2.06 -4.80
CA SER A 39 5.04 -3.16 -5.78
C SER A 39 4.10 -2.82 -6.91
N GLY A 40 4.63 -2.64 -8.12
CA GLY A 40 3.90 -2.13 -9.28
C GLY A 40 3.67 -3.15 -10.38
N GLN A 41 2.60 -2.94 -11.12
CA GLN A 41 2.14 -3.73 -12.23
C GLN A 41 1.82 -2.80 -13.39
N ASP A 42 2.37 -3.08 -14.58
CA ASP A 42 2.17 -2.27 -15.78
C ASP A 42 1.90 -3.19 -16.98
N TRP A 43 0.65 -3.18 -17.45
CA TRP A 43 0.19 -3.94 -18.61
C TRP A 43 -0.04 -3.05 -19.84
N SER A 44 0.46 -1.81 -19.86
CA SER A 44 0.15 -0.85 -20.93
C SER A 44 0.66 -1.28 -22.31
N ASN A 45 1.70 -2.10 -22.31
CA ASN A 45 2.35 -2.58 -23.53
C ASN A 45 2.05 -4.06 -23.80
N THR A 46 1.06 -4.63 -23.11
CA THR A 46 0.69 -6.04 -23.31
C THR A 46 -0.09 -6.25 -24.60
N THR A 47 0.05 -7.44 -25.18
CA THR A 47 -0.84 -7.84 -26.29
C THR A 47 -2.29 -7.90 -25.81
N PRO A 48 -3.30 -7.74 -26.69
CA PRO A 48 -4.71 -7.81 -26.26
C PRO A 48 -5.08 -9.12 -25.55
N SER A 49 -4.49 -10.25 -25.98
CA SER A 49 -4.67 -11.55 -25.33
C SER A 49 -4.02 -11.62 -23.96
N GLU A 50 -2.79 -11.11 -23.81
CA GLU A 50 -2.08 -11.08 -22.53
C GLU A 50 -2.74 -10.12 -21.54
N ARG A 51 -3.21 -8.96 -22.02
CA ARG A 51 -3.99 -8.00 -21.23
C ARG A 51 -5.22 -8.67 -20.63
N LYS A 52 -6.02 -9.32 -21.50
CA LYS A 52 -7.22 -10.03 -21.08
C LYS A 52 -6.88 -11.10 -20.05
N LEU A 53 -5.85 -11.91 -20.32
CA LEU A 53 -5.38 -12.95 -19.41
C LEU A 53 -4.99 -12.37 -18.04
N TYR A 54 -4.19 -11.30 -18.01
CA TYR A 54 -3.78 -10.66 -16.76
C TYR A 54 -4.97 -10.12 -15.96
N LEU A 55 -5.87 -9.38 -16.62
CA LEU A 55 -7.03 -8.76 -15.96
C LEU A 55 -8.06 -9.77 -15.47
N GLU A 56 -8.22 -10.90 -16.15
CA GLU A 56 -9.19 -11.94 -15.78
C GLU A 56 -8.65 -12.94 -14.75
N THR A 57 -7.32 -13.16 -14.70
CA THR A 57 -6.73 -14.22 -13.87
C THR A 57 -5.82 -13.71 -12.76
N MET A 58 -4.88 -12.82 -13.06
CA MET A 58 -3.84 -12.38 -12.14
C MET A 58 -4.25 -11.18 -11.29
N HIS A 59 -4.79 -10.14 -11.93
CA HIS A 59 -5.20 -8.91 -11.27
C HIS A 59 -6.22 -9.15 -10.13
N PRO A 60 -7.25 -10.02 -10.28
CA PRO A 60 -8.18 -10.29 -9.19
C PRO A 60 -7.55 -10.99 -7.99
N VAL A 61 -6.53 -11.84 -8.21
CA VAL A 61 -5.79 -12.51 -7.13
C VAL A 61 -4.91 -11.50 -6.39
N LEU A 62 -4.27 -10.59 -7.12
CA LEU A 62 -3.54 -9.46 -6.54
C LEU A 62 -4.45 -8.57 -5.69
N ILE A 63 -5.62 -8.18 -6.20
CA ILE A 63 -6.61 -7.38 -5.44
C ILE A 63 -6.95 -8.05 -4.12
N LYS A 64 -7.16 -9.38 -4.10
CA LYS A 64 -7.44 -10.13 -2.86
C LYS A 64 -6.30 -10.03 -1.86
N GLY A 65 -5.05 -10.13 -2.31
CA GLY A 65 -3.88 -9.96 -1.46
C GLY A 65 -3.77 -8.56 -0.88
N MET A 66 -3.97 -7.53 -1.70
CA MET A 66 -3.94 -6.13 -1.24
C MET A 66 -5.12 -5.80 -0.32
N THR A 67 -6.29 -6.40 -0.58
CA THR A 67 -7.49 -6.26 0.28
C THR A 67 -7.25 -6.89 1.64
N PHE A 68 -6.62 -8.06 1.70
CA PHE A 68 -6.20 -8.67 2.96
C PHE A 68 -5.26 -7.75 3.73
N LEU A 69 -4.21 -7.22 3.11
CA LEU A 69 -3.30 -6.28 3.78
C LEU A 69 -3.98 -5.00 4.26
N ARG A 70 -5.03 -4.54 3.56
CA ARG A 70 -5.82 -3.37 3.96
C ARG A 70 -6.71 -3.65 5.16
N ASP A 71 -7.41 -4.78 5.16
CA ASP A 71 -8.50 -5.06 6.11
C ASP A 71 -8.04 -5.90 7.32
N GLN A 72 -7.02 -6.73 7.14
CA GLN A 72 -6.47 -7.70 8.10
C GLN A 72 -4.94 -7.58 8.23
N GLY A 73 -4.36 -6.46 7.77
CA GLY A 73 -2.90 -6.26 7.74
C GLY A 73 -2.23 -6.35 9.11
N GLU A 74 -2.92 -5.98 10.19
CA GLU A 74 -2.41 -6.05 11.56
C GLU A 74 -1.96 -7.47 11.93
N GLU A 75 -2.63 -8.50 11.43
CA GLU A 75 -2.28 -9.92 11.66
C GLU A 75 -0.89 -10.30 11.14
N VAL A 76 -0.35 -9.52 10.20
CA VAL A 76 0.95 -9.75 9.55
C VAL A 76 1.88 -8.55 9.65
N GLY A 77 1.65 -7.65 10.61
CA GLY A 77 2.51 -6.48 10.86
C GLY A 77 2.38 -5.36 9.81
N CYS A 78 1.36 -5.38 8.95
CA CYS A 78 1.09 -4.32 7.97
C CYS A 78 0.17 -3.25 8.58
N PHE A 79 0.73 -2.05 8.80
CA PHE A 79 -0.01 -0.91 9.34
C PHE A 79 -0.97 -0.27 8.34
N SER A 80 -0.57 -0.23 7.08
CA SER A 80 -1.37 0.41 6.03
C SER A 80 -1.01 -0.17 4.68
N CYS A 81 -2.00 -0.50 3.88
CA CYS A 81 -1.83 -0.91 2.49
C CYS A 81 -2.81 -0.13 1.60
N ARG A 82 -2.27 0.52 0.57
CA ARG A 82 -3.04 1.18 -0.48
C ARG A 82 -2.77 0.48 -1.81
N PHE A 83 -3.81 -0.05 -2.43
CA PHE A 83 -3.75 -0.45 -3.83
C PHE A 83 -4.26 0.70 -4.69
N MET A 84 -3.41 1.21 -5.57
CA MET A 84 -3.63 2.48 -6.25
C MET A 84 -3.53 2.32 -7.76
N ASP A 85 -4.43 2.99 -8.46
CA ASP A 85 -4.35 3.24 -9.90
C ASP A 85 -3.41 4.42 -10.17
N VAL A 86 -2.53 4.29 -11.17
CA VAL A 86 -1.61 5.37 -11.55
C VAL A 86 -2.33 6.33 -12.51
N LEU A 87 -2.78 7.47 -11.98
CA LEU A 87 -3.48 8.49 -12.77
C LEU A 87 -2.56 9.22 -13.77
N ASP A 88 -3.16 9.72 -14.84
CA ASP A 88 -2.49 10.63 -15.76
C ASP A 88 -2.18 11.97 -15.04
N PRO A 89 -0.91 12.43 -15.01
CA PRO A 89 -0.52 13.63 -14.26
C PRO A 89 -1.13 14.94 -14.78
N GLN A 90 -1.53 15.01 -16.06
CA GLN A 90 -2.05 16.24 -16.67
C GLN A 90 -3.56 16.37 -16.50
N THR A 91 -4.27 15.26 -16.64
CA THR A 91 -5.73 15.22 -16.63
C THR A 91 -6.30 14.85 -15.27
N GLY A 92 -5.51 14.19 -14.40
CA GLY A 92 -5.98 13.65 -13.12
C GLY A 92 -7.04 12.56 -13.28
N ASN A 93 -7.29 12.11 -14.50
CA ASN A 93 -8.32 11.14 -14.83
C ASN A 93 -7.77 9.71 -14.75
N SER A 94 -8.67 8.79 -14.42
CA SER A 94 -8.42 7.35 -14.27
C SER A 94 -8.80 6.43 -15.45
N PRO A 95 -9.47 6.86 -16.54
CA PRO A 95 -9.96 5.89 -17.52
C PRO A 95 -8.77 5.39 -18.32
N ASP A 96 -8.48 4.10 -18.17
CA ASP A 96 -7.40 3.34 -18.83
C ASP A 96 -6.01 3.42 -18.19
N THR A 97 -5.95 3.52 -16.86
CA THR A 97 -4.67 3.32 -16.15
C THR A 97 -4.26 1.86 -16.24
N ASP A 98 -3.38 1.56 -17.18
CA ASP A 98 -2.82 0.22 -17.34
C ASP A 98 -1.74 -0.13 -16.32
N LYS A 99 -1.80 0.55 -15.17
CA LYS A 99 -0.76 0.59 -14.17
C LYS A 99 -1.38 0.71 -12.79
N THR A 100 -1.05 -0.24 -11.94
CA THR A 100 -1.38 -0.22 -10.52
C THR A 100 -0.13 -0.41 -9.67
N PHE A 101 -0.21 -0.03 -8.40
CA PHE A 101 0.78 -0.42 -7.42
C PHE A 101 0.17 -0.58 -6.04
N GLY A 102 0.68 -1.57 -5.29
CA GLY A 102 0.49 -1.64 -3.85
C GLY A 102 1.57 -0.80 -3.15
N LEU A 103 1.16 0.10 -2.25
CA LEU A 103 2.04 0.80 -1.33
C LEU A 103 1.67 0.39 0.09
N ALA A 104 2.58 -0.30 0.77
CA ALA A 104 2.34 -0.81 2.11
C ALA A 104 3.46 -0.47 3.08
N TYR A 105 3.08 -0.29 4.35
CA TYR A 105 3.95 0.00 5.47
C TYR A 105 3.87 -1.16 6.45
N PHE A 106 5.00 -1.83 6.66
CA PHE A 106 5.17 -2.93 7.60
C PHE A 106 6.01 -2.47 8.80
N ASP A 107 5.72 -3.04 9.96
CA ASP A 107 6.47 -2.78 11.19
C ASP A 107 7.94 -3.17 11.11
N ASP A 108 8.25 -4.25 10.39
CA ASP A 108 9.60 -4.75 10.16
C ASP A 108 9.69 -5.44 8.77
N LEU A 109 10.90 -5.50 8.21
CA LEU A 109 11.14 -6.22 6.95
C LEU A 109 10.77 -7.71 7.07
N SER A 110 11.03 -8.31 8.23
CA SER A 110 10.70 -9.71 8.51
C SER A 110 9.20 -10.00 8.46
N SER A 111 8.34 -9.03 8.79
CA SER A 111 6.88 -9.15 8.65
C SER A 111 6.45 -9.19 7.18
N LEU A 112 7.04 -8.32 6.34
CA LEU A 112 6.84 -8.36 4.89
C LEU A 112 7.33 -9.68 4.28
N GLU A 113 8.51 -10.16 4.68
CA GLU A 113 9.04 -11.47 4.27
C GLU A 113 8.13 -12.61 4.75
N GLY A 114 7.63 -12.53 5.98
CA GLY A 114 6.72 -13.50 6.58
C GLY A 114 5.43 -13.63 5.78
N TRP A 115 4.77 -12.50 5.49
CA TRP A 115 3.57 -12.47 4.67
C TRP A 115 3.84 -13.00 3.25
N SER A 116 4.88 -12.51 2.59
CA SER A 116 5.16 -12.87 1.20
C SER A 116 5.57 -14.35 1.04
N LYS A 117 6.28 -14.93 2.01
CA LYS A 117 6.76 -16.31 1.94
C LYS A 117 5.73 -17.35 2.39
N HIS A 118 4.83 -17.00 3.31
CA HIS A 118 3.97 -18.02 3.96
C HIS A 118 2.48 -17.73 3.86
N HIS A 119 2.06 -16.47 3.70
CA HIS A 119 0.64 -16.17 3.72
C HIS A 119 -0.03 -16.60 2.42
N LYS A 120 -1.18 -17.28 2.54
CA LYS A 120 -1.90 -17.85 1.40
C LYS A 120 -2.18 -16.80 0.31
N THR A 121 -2.51 -15.58 0.68
CA THR A 121 -2.83 -14.55 -0.32
C THR A 121 -1.64 -14.18 -1.21
N HIS A 122 -0.41 -14.15 -0.69
CA HIS A 122 0.77 -13.91 -1.54
C HIS A 122 1.22 -15.17 -2.26
N LEU A 123 1.12 -16.35 -1.63
CA LEU A 123 1.38 -17.63 -2.30
C LEU A 123 0.45 -17.86 -3.50
N ASP A 124 -0.82 -17.45 -3.40
CA ASP A 124 -1.77 -17.49 -4.51
C ASP A 124 -1.36 -16.53 -5.65
N ILE A 125 -0.84 -15.33 -5.33
CA ILE A 125 -0.31 -14.39 -6.34
C ILE A 125 0.90 -15.01 -7.05
N PHE A 126 1.86 -15.53 -6.28
CA PHE A 126 3.08 -16.13 -6.83
C PHE A 126 2.77 -17.37 -7.68
N GLY A 127 1.92 -18.28 -7.17
CA GLY A 127 1.47 -19.46 -7.91
C GLY A 127 0.64 -19.11 -9.15
N GLY A 128 -0.17 -18.05 -9.07
CA GLY A 128 -0.87 -17.47 -10.22
C GLY A 128 0.11 -17.00 -11.30
N PHE A 129 1.16 -16.28 -10.91
CA PHE A 129 2.17 -15.77 -11.85
C PHE A 129 2.88 -16.90 -12.59
N LEU A 130 3.22 -18.00 -11.90
CA LEU A 130 3.84 -19.17 -12.52
C LEU A 130 2.92 -19.80 -13.59
N LYS A 131 1.61 -19.89 -13.32
CA LYS A 131 0.64 -20.40 -14.32
C LYS A 131 0.52 -19.44 -15.51
N TYR A 132 0.39 -18.16 -15.24
CA TYR A 132 0.32 -17.09 -16.23
C TYR A 132 1.54 -17.10 -17.17
N ALA A 133 2.76 -17.16 -16.62
CA ALA A 133 3.98 -17.24 -17.41
C ALA A 133 4.07 -18.54 -18.22
N GLY A 134 3.56 -19.65 -17.66
CA GLY A 134 3.46 -20.93 -18.37
C GLY A 134 2.51 -20.89 -19.57
N GLU A 135 1.33 -20.27 -19.43
CA GLU A 135 0.36 -20.10 -20.53
C GLU A 135 0.93 -19.26 -21.68
N LEU A 136 1.75 -18.26 -21.36
CA LEU A 136 2.45 -17.42 -22.33
C LEU A 136 3.76 -18.03 -22.83
N GLN A 137 4.09 -19.25 -22.41
CA GLN A 137 5.35 -19.94 -22.77
C GLN A 137 6.59 -19.11 -22.46
N GLY A 138 6.55 -18.31 -21.39
CA GLY A 138 7.61 -17.39 -20.98
C GLY A 138 7.69 -16.08 -21.77
N ASN A 139 6.87 -15.88 -22.82
CA ASN A 139 6.81 -14.64 -23.58
C ASN A 139 5.88 -13.62 -22.89
N VAL A 140 6.36 -13.05 -21.79
CA VAL A 140 5.62 -12.11 -20.95
C VAL A 140 6.04 -10.68 -21.27
N SER A 141 5.08 -9.83 -21.63
CA SER A 141 5.29 -8.39 -21.84
C SER A 141 4.74 -7.52 -20.70
N LEU A 142 3.96 -8.11 -19.78
CA LEU A 142 3.61 -7.53 -18.50
C LEU A 142 4.87 -7.13 -17.72
N ARG A 143 4.90 -5.89 -17.22
CA ARG A 143 6.01 -5.38 -16.41
C ARG A 143 5.62 -5.40 -14.94
N LEU A 144 6.41 -6.11 -14.14
CA LEU A 144 6.27 -6.20 -12.69
C LEU A 144 7.54 -5.68 -12.04
N PHE A 145 7.41 -4.91 -10.96
CA PHE A 145 8.57 -4.42 -10.21
C PHE A 145 8.20 -4.24 -8.73
N HIS A 146 9.22 -4.17 -7.87
CA HIS A 146 9.05 -3.65 -6.53
C HIS A 146 10.29 -2.87 -6.08
N GLU A 147 10.07 -1.93 -5.18
CA GLU A 147 11.10 -1.26 -4.38
C GLU A 147 10.73 -1.41 -2.90
N VAL A 148 11.74 -1.74 -2.08
CA VAL A 148 11.58 -1.92 -0.63
C VAL A 148 12.60 -1.04 0.07
N LEU A 149 12.13 -0.25 1.04
CA LEU A 149 12.95 0.65 1.84
C LEU A 149 12.80 0.31 3.31
N VAL A 150 13.91 0.33 4.04
CA VAL A 150 13.91 0.33 5.51
C VAL A 150 14.53 1.66 5.93
N LEU A 151 13.76 2.48 6.64
CA LEU A 151 14.12 3.87 6.95
C LEU A 151 14.41 4.03 8.44
N GLU A 152 15.39 4.86 8.78
CA GLU A 152 15.60 5.29 10.16
C GLU A 152 14.46 6.21 10.63
N PRO A 153 14.13 6.28 11.94
CA PRO A 153 13.06 7.13 12.45
C PRO A 153 13.14 8.59 11.97
N GLU A 154 14.34 9.14 11.89
CA GLU A 154 14.61 10.54 11.52
C GLU A 154 14.39 10.79 10.02
N GLN A 155 14.42 9.74 9.19
CA GLN A 155 14.17 9.81 7.75
C GLN A 155 12.67 9.75 7.42
N GLN A 156 11.82 9.59 8.43
CA GLN A 156 10.37 9.40 8.28
C GLN A 156 9.62 10.68 8.65
N PHE A 157 8.76 11.13 7.73
CA PHE A 157 7.90 12.29 7.95
C PHE A 157 6.43 11.99 7.67
N PHE A 158 5.65 11.73 8.72
CA PHE A 158 4.22 11.46 8.65
C PHE A 158 3.40 12.57 9.29
N GLU A 159 2.68 13.34 8.49
CA GLU A 159 1.78 14.41 8.94
C GLU A 159 0.41 14.24 8.31
N TYR A 160 -0.63 14.47 9.11
CA TYR A 160 -2.02 14.34 8.72
C TYR A 160 -2.79 15.59 9.15
N VAL A 161 -3.64 16.13 8.28
CA VAL A 161 -4.47 17.30 8.57
C VAL A 161 -5.91 16.95 8.26
N GLY A 162 -6.72 16.83 9.31
CA GLY A 162 -8.14 16.53 9.17
C GLY A 162 -8.45 15.16 8.56
N CYS A 163 -7.54 14.19 8.70
CA CYS A 163 -7.73 12.84 8.18
C CYS A 163 -8.50 11.97 9.18
N HIS A 164 -9.25 10.99 8.67
CA HIS A 164 -9.87 9.94 9.49
C HIS A 164 -8.81 9.12 10.23
N GLY A 165 -9.09 8.67 11.46
CA GLY A 165 -8.11 8.00 12.34
C GLY A 165 -7.43 6.74 11.78
N LYS A 166 -7.99 6.10 10.75
CA LYS A 166 -7.39 4.93 10.07
C LYS A 166 -6.54 5.28 8.84
N THR A 167 -6.23 6.56 8.61
CA THR A 167 -5.52 6.99 7.39
C THR A 167 -4.01 6.79 7.52
N GLY A 168 -3.43 5.98 6.64
CA GLY A 168 -1.98 5.78 6.58
C GLY A 168 -1.41 5.33 7.93
N MET A 169 -0.34 5.98 8.38
CA MET A 169 0.33 5.69 9.65
C MET A 169 -0.44 6.17 10.89
N LEU A 170 -1.58 6.89 10.76
CA LEU A 170 -2.47 7.11 11.90
C LEU A 170 -3.03 5.77 12.43
N ALA A 171 -3.20 4.77 11.55
CA ALA A 171 -3.64 3.44 11.94
C ALA A 171 -2.64 2.68 12.82
N ALA A 172 -1.38 3.15 12.88
CA ALA A 172 -0.34 2.57 13.72
C ALA A 172 -0.21 3.26 15.09
N MET A 173 -0.97 4.32 15.38
CA MET A 173 -0.90 5.06 16.65
C MET A 173 -1.59 4.36 17.82
#